data_AF-A0A954SXM2-F1
#
_entry.id   AF-A0A954SXM2-F1
#
_cell.length_a   1.000
_cell.length_b   1.000
_cell.length_c   1.000
_cell.angle_alpha   90.00
_cell.angle_beta   90.00
_cell.angle_gamma   90.00
#
_symmetry.space_group_name_H-M   'P 1'
#
loop_
_entity.id
_entity.type
_entity.pdbx_description
1 polymer ?
#
loop_
_entity_poly.entity_id
_entity_poly.type
_entity_poly.pdbx_seq_one_letter_code
_entity_poly.pdbx_strand_id
1 'polypeptide(L)'
;MNAEIEPQPEDDLTQPANITHWETSEDNLFEAKIVVVELRHFHDTMATNELAKVPIEVWGALETGIQPEQQQAIDQLVENQDEIFEHVREAIYQDYTSDYDALKEVWELGAKMYSADDIDTNKYVPEVKVGNEIDHLVTFISISIGRFKDGVAPMGIAADAAWTANGIGVLLRDGKVIEVGTGYVGIPDQ
;
A
#
# COMPACT_ATOMS: atom_id res chain seq x y z
N MET A 1 24.65 -6.31 6.02
CA MET A 1 24.82 -5.15 5.11
C MET A 1 23.52 -5.09 4.34
N ASN A 2 22.57 -4.28 4.79
CA ASN A 2 21.37 -4.04 4.01
C ASN A 2 21.80 -3.02 2.96
N ALA A 3 21.81 -3.43 1.69
CA ALA A 3 21.86 -2.45 0.62
C ALA A 3 20.52 -1.70 0.70
N GLU A 4 20.55 -0.41 1.00
CA GLU A 4 19.47 0.48 0.61
C GLU A 4 19.34 0.30 -0.90
N ILE A 5 18.24 -0.33 -1.34
CA ILE A 5 17.89 -0.37 -2.75
C ILE A 5 17.42 1.04 -3.04
N GLU A 6 18.33 1.92 -3.47
CA GLU A 6 17.91 3.19 -4.05
C GLU A 6 16.99 2.85 -5.24
N PRO A 7 15.74 3.37 -5.25
CA PRO A 7 14.83 3.13 -6.36
C PRO A 7 15.54 3.53 -7.64
N GLN A 8 15.53 2.64 -8.64
CA GLN A 8 16.21 2.96 -9.88
C GLN A 8 15.53 4.19 -10.49
N PRO A 9 16.25 5.07 -11.21
CA PRO A 9 15.68 6.27 -11.81
C PRO A 9 14.47 6.00 -12.72
N GLU A 10 14.27 4.75 -13.14
CA GLU A 10 13.15 4.23 -13.94
C GLU A 10 11.89 3.89 -13.11
N ASP A 11 11.99 3.80 -11.78
CA ASP A 11 10.88 3.44 -10.87
C ASP A 11 10.16 4.66 -10.27
N ASP A 12 10.72 5.88 -10.40
CA ASP A 12 10.08 7.10 -9.90
C ASP A 12 8.95 7.53 -10.85
N LEU A 13 7.75 6.99 -10.63
CA LEU A 13 6.53 7.31 -11.37
C LEU A 13 5.98 8.73 -11.08
N THR A 14 6.76 9.61 -10.44
CA THR A 14 6.44 11.05 -10.37
C THR A 14 7.08 11.86 -11.50
N GLN A 15 8.00 11.26 -12.28
CA GLN A 15 8.66 11.90 -13.42
C GLN A 15 7.91 11.66 -14.74
N PRO A 16 7.67 12.69 -15.58
CA PRO A 16 6.93 12.53 -16.84
C PRO A 16 7.50 11.47 -17.80
N ALA A 17 8.83 11.32 -17.86
CA ALA A 17 9.47 10.32 -18.73
C ALA A 17 9.18 8.89 -18.27
N ASN A 18 9.22 8.65 -16.96
CA ASN A 18 8.95 7.35 -16.36
C ASN A 18 7.48 7.00 -16.43
N ILE A 19 6.59 7.97 -16.23
CA ILE A 19 5.15 7.81 -16.46
C ILE A 19 4.89 7.37 -17.90
N THR A 20 5.48 8.06 -18.89
CA THR A 20 5.30 7.71 -20.31
C THR A 20 5.84 6.30 -20.60
N HIS A 21 6.97 5.94 -19.99
CA HIS A 21 7.55 4.61 -20.13
C HIS A 21 6.64 3.53 -19.55
N TRP A 22 6.16 3.71 -18.32
CA TRP A 22 5.23 2.81 -17.63
C TRP A 22 3.91 2.66 -18.40
N GLU A 23 3.29 3.77 -18.79
CA GLU A 23 2.01 3.77 -19.52
C GLU A 23 2.09 3.07 -20.89
N THR A 24 3.29 2.89 -21.44
CA THR A 24 3.53 2.17 -22.70
C THR A 24 4.17 0.80 -22.52
N SER A 25 4.43 0.37 -21.28
CA SER A 25 5.06 -0.91 -20.96
C SER A 25 4.09 -2.08 -21.14
N GLU A 26 4.62 -3.23 -21.53
CA GLU A 26 3.89 -4.51 -21.53
C GLU A 26 3.53 -4.98 -20.11
N ASP A 27 4.22 -4.45 -19.09
CA ASP A 27 3.97 -4.75 -17.68
C ASP A 27 2.77 -3.97 -17.10
N ASN A 28 2.23 -2.98 -17.83
CA ASN A 28 1.02 -2.25 -17.44
C ASN A 28 -0.24 -3.06 -17.77
N LEU A 29 -0.40 -4.19 -17.08
CA LEU A 29 -1.47 -5.17 -17.31
C LEU A 29 -2.88 -4.62 -17.09
N PHE A 30 -3.02 -3.51 -16.36
CA PHE A 30 -4.30 -2.89 -16.02
C PHE A 30 -4.65 -1.68 -16.89
N GLU A 31 -3.86 -1.40 -17.93
CA GLU A 31 -4.04 -0.26 -18.83
C GLU A 31 -4.17 1.06 -18.05
N ALA A 32 -3.35 1.18 -17.01
CA ALA A 32 -3.41 2.25 -16.04
C ALA A 32 -2.78 3.54 -16.58
N LYS A 33 -3.42 4.67 -16.29
CA LYS A 33 -2.74 5.98 -16.34
C LYS A 33 -2.13 6.31 -15.00
N ILE A 34 -1.05 7.07 -14.99
CA ILE A 34 -0.51 7.63 -13.75
C ILE A 34 -1.03 9.05 -13.52
N VAL A 35 -1.65 9.25 -12.36
CA VAL A 35 -1.97 10.57 -11.83
C VAL A 35 -1.05 10.85 -10.65
N VAL A 36 -0.31 11.96 -10.71
CA VAL A 36 0.54 12.39 -9.59
C VAL A 36 -0.23 13.36 -8.73
N VAL A 37 -0.39 13.03 -7.45
CA VAL A 37 -1.02 13.88 -6.43
C VAL A 37 -0.01 14.29 -5.35
N GLU A 38 -0.41 15.17 -4.45
CA GLU A 38 0.40 15.53 -3.27
C GLU A 38 -0.26 14.97 -1.99
N LEU A 39 0.45 14.08 -1.28
CA LEU A 39 -0.01 13.46 -0.03
C LEU A 39 1.04 13.62 1.08
N ARG A 40 0.60 13.71 2.35
CA ARG A 40 1.44 13.81 3.55
C ARG A 40 1.91 12.45 4.09
N HIS A 41 1.13 11.38 3.82
CA HIS A 41 1.21 10.12 4.57
C HIS A 41 1.70 8.92 3.73
N PHE A 42 2.60 9.10 2.77
CA PHE A 42 2.96 8.03 1.82
C PHE A 42 4.42 7.57 1.83
N HIS A 43 5.38 8.34 2.38
CA HIS A 43 6.79 7.96 2.39
C HIS A 43 7.40 7.87 3.80
N ASP A 44 8.06 6.75 4.07
CA ASP A 44 8.99 6.44 5.17
C ASP A 44 8.53 6.55 6.63
N THR A 45 7.34 7.04 6.90
CA THR A 45 6.59 6.86 8.15
C THR A 45 5.25 7.53 7.92
N MET A 46 4.15 7.00 8.47
CA MET A 46 2.85 7.67 8.35
C MET A 46 2.75 8.98 9.18
N ALA A 47 3.89 9.62 9.53
CA ALA A 47 4.00 10.74 10.45
C ALA A 47 4.82 11.94 9.89
N THR A 48 4.97 12.06 8.57
CA THR A 48 5.59 13.26 8.00
C THR A 48 4.54 14.36 7.76
N ASN A 49 4.89 15.61 8.07
CA ASN A 49 4.03 16.78 7.80
C ASN A 49 4.25 17.38 6.40
N GLU A 50 5.14 16.79 5.61
CA GLU A 50 5.56 17.31 4.31
C GLU A 50 4.72 16.66 3.21
N LEU A 51 4.27 17.47 2.25
CA LEU A 51 3.61 16.96 1.06
C LEU A 51 4.66 16.32 0.15
N ALA A 52 4.44 15.06 -0.20
CA ALA A 52 5.22 14.32 -1.18
C ALA A 52 4.38 14.09 -2.43
N LYS A 53 5.05 14.05 -3.59
CA LYS A 53 4.41 13.63 -4.84
C LYS A 53 4.22 12.12 -4.80
N VAL A 54 2.98 11.69 -5.03
CA VAL A 54 2.61 10.28 -5.00
C VAL A 54 1.96 9.90 -6.33
N PRO A 55 2.48 8.89 -7.03
CA PRO A 55 1.84 8.35 -8.21
C PRO A 55 0.63 7.48 -7.80
N ILE A 56 -0.49 7.68 -8.48
CA ILE A 56 -1.69 6.85 -8.39
C ILE A 56 -1.90 6.20 -9.74
N GLU A 57 -2.02 4.87 -9.74
CA GLU A 57 -2.44 4.12 -10.92
C GLU A 57 -3.97 4.18 -11.07
N VAL A 58 -4.46 4.67 -12.21
CA VAL A 58 -5.90 4.72 -12.51
C VAL A 58 -6.22 3.71 -13.60
N TRP A 59 -6.82 2.59 -13.22
CA TRP A 59 -6.94 1.39 -14.06
C TRP A 59 -7.99 1.58 -15.18
N GLY A 60 -7.68 1.05 -16.37
CA GLY A 60 -8.49 1.21 -17.59
C GLY A 60 -8.52 2.64 -18.18
N ALA A 61 -7.82 3.59 -17.59
CA ALA A 61 -7.86 4.98 -18.01
C ALA A 61 -7.03 5.25 -19.28
N LEU A 62 -6.14 4.34 -19.69
CA LEU A 62 -5.48 4.44 -21.01
C LEU A 62 -6.48 4.27 -22.15
N GLU A 63 -7.44 3.35 -22.01
CA GLU A 63 -8.46 3.11 -23.02
C GLU A 63 -9.56 4.16 -23.02
N THR A 64 -10.07 4.50 -21.83
CA THR A 64 -11.32 5.25 -21.69
C THR A 64 -11.13 6.70 -21.23
N GLY A 65 -9.92 7.06 -20.81
CA GLY A 65 -9.69 8.26 -20.00
C GLY A 65 -10.13 8.05 -18.55
N ILE A 66 -9.74 8.99 -17.67
CA ILE A 66 -10.16 8.97 -16.26
C ILE A 66 -11.65 9.28 -16.20
N GLN A 67 -12.42 8.36 -15.62
CA GLN A 67 -13.87 8.49 -15.49
C GLN A 67 -14.24 9.37 -14.28
N PRO A 68 -15.45 9.98 -14.25
CA PRO A 68 -15.89 10.85 -13.16
C PRO A 68 -15.79 10.20 -11.77
N GLU A 69 -16.15 8.93 -11.65
CA GLU A 69 -16.11 8.16 -10.39
C GLU A 69 -14.67 7.93 -9.92
N GLN A 70 -13.74 7.72 -10.86
CA GLN A 70 -12.32 7.59 -10.55
C GLN A 70 -11.73 8.94 -10.12
N GLN A 71 -12.09 10.02 -10.81
CA GLN A 71 -11.70 11.37 -10.40
C GLN A 71 -12.24 11.70 -9.01
N GLN A 72 -13.49 11.34 -8.71
CA GLN A 72 -14.08 11.52 -7.38
C GLN A 72 -13.29 10.76 -6.30
N ALA A 73 -12.83 9.53 -6.59
CA ALA A 73 -11.99 8.78 -5.64
C ALA A 73 -10.62 9.45 -5.42
N ILE A 74 -10.01 10.01 -6.48
CA ILE A 74 -8.78 10.81 -6.37
C ILE A 74 -9.01 12.04 -5.49
N ASP A 75 -10.08 12.78 -5.76
CA ASP A 75 -10.43 14.00 -5.02
C ASP A 75 -10.68 13.68 -3.55
N GLN A 76 -11.43 12.61 -3.26
CA GLN A 76 -11.67 12.14 -1.90
C GLN A 76 -10.38 11.76 -1.17
N LEU A 77 -9.44 11.10 -1.84
CA LEU A 77 -8.14 10.77 -1.27
C LEU A 77 -7.35 12.02 -0.91
N VAL A 78 -7.28 13.00 -1.82
CA VAL A 78 -6.51 14.23 -1.58
C VAL A 78 -7.14 15.08 -0.47
N GLU A 79 -8.47 15.24 -0.49
CA GLU A 79 -9.22 16.05 0.47
C GLU A 79 -9.26 15.44 1.87
N ASN A 80 -9.36 14.11 1.98
CA ASN A 80 -9.55 13.40 3.25
C ASN A 80 -8.38 12.48 3.62
N GLN A 81 -7.18 12.75 3.10
CA GLN A 81 -6.01 11.89 3.29
C GLN A 81 -5.75 11.54 4.77
N ASP A 82 -5.84 12.51 5.68
CA ASP A 82 -5.55 12.27 7.10
C ASP A 82 -6.51 11.23 7.72
N GLU A 83 -7.81 11.37 7.45
CA GLU A 83 -8.86 10.45 7.92
C GLU A 83 -8.74 9.07 7.24
N ILE A 84 -8.48 9.05 5.93
CA ILE A 84 -8.30 7.80 5.19
C ILE A 84 -7.10 7.01 5.72
N PHE A 85 -5.95 7.65 5.89
CA PHE A 85 -4.74 6.99 6.39
C PHE A 85 -4.85 6.62 7.88
N GLU A 86 -5.65 7.35 8.68
CA GLU A 86 -6.01 6.91 10.04
C GLU A 86 -6.81 5.60 10.03
N HIS A 87 -7.84 5.49 9.19
CA HIS A 87 -8.61 4.25 9.05
C HIS A 87 -7.78 3.09 8.50
N VAL A 88 -6.90 3.35 7.52
CA VAL A 88 -5.98 2.35 6.97
C VAL A 88 -5.04 1.84 8.06
N ARG A 89 -4.46 2.75 8.86
CA ARG A 89 -3.59 2.39 9.99
C ARG A 89 -4.32 1.53 11.01
N GLU A 90 -5.54 1.93 11.39
CA GLU A 90 -6.34 1.17 12.34
C GLU A 90 -6.64 -0.24 11.81
N ALA A 91 -7.01 -0.37 10.54
CA ALA A 91 -7.31 -1.66 9.93
C ALA A 91 -6.08 -2.59 9.89
N ILE A 92 -4.92 -2.07 9.50
CA ILE A 92 -3.67 -2.85 9.49
C ILE A 92 -3.26 -3.26 10.91
N TYR A 93 -3.40 -2.36 11.89
CA TYR A 93 -3.14 -2.69 13.28
C TYR A 93 -4.05 -3.80 13.81
N GLN A 94 -5.35 -3.74 13.48
CA GLN A 94 -6.31 -4.76 13.87
C GLN A 94 -5.97 -6.13 13.23
N ASP A 95 -5.62 -6.16 11.95
CA ASP A 95 -5.18 -7.36 11.22
C ASP A 95 -3.91 -7.97 11.86
N TYR A 96 -2.90 -7.14 12.12
CA TYR A 96 -1.66 -7.57 12.76
C TYR A 96 -1.90 -8.14 14.17
N THR A 97 -2.71 -7.47 14.98
CA THR A 97 -2.95 -7.87 16.37
C THR A 97 -3.87 -9.07 16.51
N SER A 98 -4.81 -9.28 15.57
CA SER A 98 -5.63 -10.49 15.58
C SER A 98 -4.81 -11.76 15.32
N ASP A 99 -3.75 -11.66 14.52
CA ASP A 99 -2.93 -12.80 14.11
C ASP A 99 -1.56 -12.86 14.83
N TYR A 100 -1.27 -11.92 15.75
CA TYR A 100 0.05 -11.76 16.38
C TYR A 100 0.62 -13.07 16.96
N ASP A 101 -0.16 -13.77 17.79
CA ASP A 101 0.31 -15.00 18.45
C ASP A 101 0.60 -16.11 17.43
N ALA A 102 -0.24 -16.23 16.39
CA ALA A 102 -0.05 -17.21 15.32
C ALA A 102 1.17 -16.86 14.44
N LEU A 103 1.35 -15.58 14.09
CA LEU A 103 2.52 -15.09 13.36
C LEU A 103 3.79 -15.38 14.16
N LYS A 104 3.80 -15.08 15.46
CA LYS A 104 4.93 -15.33 16.34
C LYS A 104 5.29 -16.82 16.38
N GLU A 105 4.31 -17.71 16.53
CA GLU A 105 4.53 -19.15 16.55
C GLU A 105 5.13 -19.65 15.22
N VAL A 106 4.62 -19.18 14.08
CA VAL A 106 5.13 -19.57 12.75
C VAL A 106 6.59 -19.13 12.56
N TRP A 107 6.94 -17.90 12.95
CA TRP A 107 8.31 -17.40 12.85
C TRP A 107 9.27 -18.13 13.80
N GLU A 108 8.84 -18.43 15.04
CA GLU A 108 9.62 -19.23 15.98
C GLU A 108 9.83 -20.67 15.49
N LEU A 109 8.82 -21.28 14.85
CA LEU A 109 8.93 -22.60 14.25
C LEU A 109 9.91 -22.58 13.06
N GLY A 110 9.80 -21.57 12.18
CA GLY A 110 10.71 -21.38 11.06
C GLY A 110 12.17 -21.27 11.52
N ALA A 111 12.45 -20.43 12.52
CA ALA A 111 13.79 -20.27 13.07
C ALA A 111 14.39 -21.61 13.56
N LYS A 112 13.58 -22.43 14.27
CA LYS A 112 13.98 -23.76 14.73
C LYS A 112 14.25 -24.72 13.56
N MET A 113 13.44 -24.69 12.51
CA MET A 113 13.59 -25.57 11.34
C MET A 113 14.86 -25.30 10.54
N TYR A 114 15.34 -24.05 10.51
CA TYR A 114 16.53 -23.66 9.78
C TYR A 114 17.81 -23.63 10.64
N SER A 115 17.78 -24.24 11.84
CA SER A 115 18.89 -24.24 12.82
C SER A 115 19.46 -22.85 13.08
N ALA A 116 18.59 -21.84 13.01
CA ALA A 116 18.95 -20.47 13.28
C ALA A 116 18.65 -20.20 14.76
N ASP A 117 19.49 -20.79 15.61
CA ASP A 117 19.32 -20.81 17.07
C ASP A 117 19.28 -19.40 17.71
N ASP A 118 19.61 -18.35 16.94
CA ASP A 118 19.69 -16.94 17.35
C ASP A 118 18.78 -15.97 16.56
N ILE A 119 17.73 -16.43 15.86
CA ILE A 119 16.78 -15.47 15.24
C ILE A 119 15.96 -14.80 16.34
N ASP A 120 16.22 -13.51 16.55
CA ASP A 120 15.35 -12.65 17.34
C ASP A 120 14.04 -12.41 16.57
N THR A 121 13.03 -13.22 16.85
CA THR A 121 11.70 -13.13 16.23
C THR A 121 11.02 -11.79 16.53
N ASN A 122 11.38 -11.11 17.61
CA ASN A 122 10.85 -9.78 17.91
C ASN A 122 11.34 -8.72 16.92
N LYS A 123 12.38 -8.99 16.14
CA LYS A 123 12.82 -8.12 15.06
C LYS A 123 11.84 -8.12 13.87
N TYR A 124 11.16 -9.24 13.65
CA TYR A 124 10.29 -9.46 12.48
C TYR A 124 8.81 -9.35 12.83
N VAL A 125 8.45 -9.73 14.06
CA VAL A 125 7.08 -9.67 14.61
C VAL A 125 7.13 -9.01 15.99
N PRO A 126 7.45 -7.70 16.07
CA PRO A 126 7.52 -6.97 17.34
C PRO A 126 6.15 -6.82 17.99
N GLU A 127 6.09 -6.82 19.31
CA GLU A 127 4.83 -6.48 20.02
C GLU A 127 4.47 -5.00 19.74
N VAL A 128 3.24 -4.76 19.29
CA VAL A 128 2.71 -3.42 19.01
C VAL A 128 1.60 -3.14 20.02
N LYS A 129 1.77 -2.12 20.85
CA LYS A 129 0.87 -1.80 21.97
C LYS A 129 -0.19 -0.78 21.62
N VAL A 130 0.11 0.10 20.66
CA VAL A 130 -0.78 1.17 20.22
C VAL A 130 -0.72 1.32 18.70
N GLY A 131 -1.82 1.75 18.08
CA GLY A 131 -2.00 1.68 16.62
C GLY A 131 -0.95 2.44 15.80
N ASN A 132 -0.39 3.54 16.30
CA ASN A 132 0.63 4.32 15.58
C ASN A 132 2.03 3.67 15.56
N GLU A 133 2.28 2.67 16.40
CA GLU A 133 3.55 1.92 16.35
C GLU A 133 3.64 1.05 15.07
N ILE A 134 2.50 0.81 14.39
CA ILE A 134 2.45 0.07 13.11
C ILE A 134 3.15 0.83 11.97
N ASP A 135 3.27 2.16 12.09
CA ASP A 135 3.89 3.05 11.11
C ASP A 135 5.37 2.73 10.85
N HIS A 136 6.01 2.02 11.79
CA HIS A 136 7.41 1.60 11.68
C HIS A 136 7.59 0.19 11.10
N LEU A 137 6.49 -0.53 10.88
CA LEU A 137 6.49 -1.92 10.42
C LEU A 137 5.93 -2.07 9.01
N VAL A 138 5.40 -0.97 8.45
CA VAL A 138 4.71 -0.92 7.18
C VAL A 138 5.29 0.19 6.32
N THR A 139 5.56 -0.11 5.06
CA THR A 139 6.00 0.87 4.06
C THR A 139 5.03 0.85 2.90
N PHE A 140 4.31 1.96 2.66
CA PHE A 140 3.40 2.04 1.51
C PHE A 140 4.17 1.93 0.18
N ILE A 141 3.63 1.13 -0.74
CA ILE A 141 4.24 0.85 -2.04
C ILE A 141 3.47 1.57 -3.14
N SER A 142 2.15 1.41 -3.19
CA SER A 142 1.34 1.95 -4.28
C SER A 142 -0.09 2.26 -3.85
N ILE A 143 -0.71 3.17 -4.60
CA ILE A 143 -2.14 3.44 -4.57
C ILE A 143 -2.68 3.20 -5.97
N SER A 144 -3.77 2.46 -6.06
CA SER A 144 -4.46 2.18 -7.32
C SER A 144 -5.94 2.51 -7.18
N ILE A 145 -6.53 3.09 -8.22
CA ILE A 145 -7.97 3.34 -8.33
C ILE A 145 -8.51 2.47 -9.46
N GLY A 146 -9.40 1.55 -9.07
CA GLY A 146 -9.96 0.56 -9.96
C GLY A 146 -10.98 1.13 -10.94
N ARG A 147 -11.51 0.24 -11.77
CA ARG A 147 -12.67 0.56 -12.62
C ARG A 147 -13.90 0.68 -11.73
N PHE A 148 -14.75 1.67 -12.00
CA PHE A 148 -15.94 1.88 -11.19
C PHE A 148 -16.96 0.77 -11.41
N LYS A 149 -17.65 0.39 -10.32
CA LYS A 149 -18.76 -0.55 -10.34
C LYS A 149 -19.84 -0.01 -9.43
N ASP A 150 -21.08 -0.06 -9.89
CA ASP A 150 -22.23 0.47 -9.15
C ASP A 150 -22.08 1.96 -8.73
N GLY A 151 -21.38 2.75 -9.54
CA GLY A 151 -21.18 4.19 -9.34
C GLY A 151 -20.07 4.59 -8.37
N VAL A 152 -19.25 3.64 -7.92
CA VAL A 152 -18.11 3.90 -7.02
C VAL A 152 -16.85 3.27 -7.60
N ALA A 153 -15.75 4.04 -7.63
CA ALA A 153 -14.42 3.51 -7.94
C ALA A 153 -13.75 3.02 -6.65
N PRO A 154 -13.42 1.72 -6.54
CA PRO A 154 -12.65 1.22 -5.41
C PRO A 154 -11.21 1.74 -5.45
N MET A 155 -10.61 1.90 -4.27
CA MET A 155 -9.22 2.29 -4.10
C MET A 155 -8.48 1.19 -3.37
N GLY A 156 -7.35 0.77 -3.93
CA GLY A 156 -6.42 -0.17 -3.33
C GLY A 156 -5.19 0.55 -2.82
N ILE A 157 -4.72 0.16 -1.64
CA ILE A 157 -3.42 0.58 -1.09
C ILE A 157 -2.62 -0.69 -0.81
N ALA A 158 -1.43 -0.78 -1.38
CA ALA A 158 -0.49 -1.87 -1.11
C ALA A 158 0.68 -1.35 -0.29
N ALA A 159 1.14 -2.17 0.66
CA ALA A 159 2.29 -1.86 1.48
C ALA A 159 3.16 -3.10 1.73
N ASP A 160 4.47 -2.88 1.90
CA ASP A 160 5.37 -3.89 2.44
C ASP A 160 5.18 -3.97 3.95
N ALA A 161 5.28 -5.16 4.50
CA ALA A 161 5.15 -5.41 5.92
C ALA A 161 6.03 -6.58 6.32
N ALA A 162 6.90 -6.37 7.32
CA ALA A 162 7.97 -7.31 7.65
C ALA A 162 7.51 -8.73 8.03
N TRP A 163 6.24 -8.89 8.43
CA TRP A 163 5.66 -10.17 8.86
C TRP A 163 4.96 -10.95 7.73
N THR A 164 4.77 -10.37 6.53
CA THR A 164 4.08 -10.99 5.40
C THR A 164 4.92 -10.96 4.13
N ALA A 165 5.09 -12.12 3.49
CA ALA A 165 5.88 -12.24 2.27
C ALA A 165 5.22 -11.61 1.03
N ASN A 166 3.90 -11.41 1.05
CA ASN A 166 3.13 -10.86 -0.07
C ASN A 166 2.73 -9.39 0.18
N GLY A 167 3.31 -8.75 1.19
CA GLY A 167 2.85 -7.45 1.67
C GLY A 167 1.44 -7.50 2.26
N ILE A 168 0.91 -6.32 2.55
CA ILE A 168 -0.45 -6.08 3.03
C ILE A 168 -1.20 -5.22 2.02
N GLY A 169 -2.45 -5.59 1.76
CA GLY A 169 -3.34 -4.89 0.86
C GLY A 169 -4.55 -4.37 1.64
N VAL A 170 -4.95 -3.14 1.37
CA VAL A 170 -6.14 -2.52 1.93
C VAL A 170 -7.04 -2.07 0.79
N LEU A 171 -8.29 -2.51 0.83
CA LEU A 171 -9.31 -2.12 -0.15
C LEU A 171 -10.27 -1.13 0.49
N LEU A 172 -10.50 -0.02 -0.22
CA LEU A 172 -11.39 1.05 0.20
C LEU A 172 -12.50 1.29 -0.82
N ARG A 173 -13.67 1.69 -0.32
CA ARG A 173 -14.78 2.23 -1.11
C ARG A 173 -15.38 3.44 -0.39
N ASP A 174 -15.60 4.53 -1.12
CA ASP A 174 -16.07 5.81 -0.56
C ASP A 174 -15.28 6.27 0.68
N GLY A 175 -13.94 6.18 0.62
CA GLY A 175 -13.04 6.56 1.70
C GLY A 175 -13.04 5.64 2.93
N LYS A 176 -13.75 4.50 2.89
CA LYS A 176 -13.82 3.55 4.00
C LYS A 176 -13.12 2.25 3.66
N VAL A 177 -12.37 1.72 4.62
CA VAL A 177 -11.80 0.37 4.53
C VAL A 177 -12.92 -0.66 4.51
N ILE A 178 -12.92 -1.52 3.50
CA ILE A 178 -13.85 -2.65 3.37
C ILE A 178 -13.16 -4.00 3.56
N GLU A 179 -11.85 -4.08 3.30
CA GLU A 179 -11.07 -5.31 3.45
C GLU A 179 -9.59 -4.99 3.70
N VAL A 180 -8.95 -5.84 4.50
CA VAL A 180 -7.50 -5.87 4.75
C VAL A 180 -7.04 -7.32 4.67
N GLY A 181 -5.84 -7.56 4.13
CA GLY A 181 -5.24 -8.88 4.08
C GLY A 181 -3.95 -8.88 3.27
N THR A 182 -3.63 -9.98 2.60
CA THR A 182 -2.43 -10.04 1.73
C THR A 182 -2.45 -8.93 0.67
N GLY A 183 -1.30 -8.58 0.09
CA GLY A 183 -1.20 -7.54 -0.97
C GLY A 183 -2.23 -7.67 -2.10
N TYR A 184 -2.69 -8.89 -2.40
CA TYR A 184 -3.75 -9.14 -3.40
C TYR A 184 -5.12 -8.53 -3.06
N VAL A 185 -5.43 -8.29 -1.79
CA VAL A 185 -6.65 -7.59 -1.36
C VAL A 185 -6.65 -6.15 -1.86
N GLY A 186 -5.48 -5.52 -1.94
CA GLY A 186 -5.30 -4.16 -2.45
C GLY A 186 -5.45 -4.02 -3.97
N ILE A 187 -5.88 -5.08 -4.70
CA ILE A 187 -6.16 -5.03 -6.15
C ILE A 187 -7.61 -4.57 -6.35
N PRO A 188 -7.88 -3.32 -6.77
CA PRO A 188 -9.22 -2.75 -6.81
C PRO A 188 -10.11 -3.22 -7.99
N ASP A 189 -9.80 -4.32 -8.67
CA ASP A 189 -10.62 -4.87 -9.78
C ASP A 189 -11.50 -6.07 -9.34
N GLN A 190 -11.69 -6.24 -8.01
CA GLN A 190 -12.57 -7.26 -7.40
C GLN A 190 -14.04 -6.81 -7.25
#